data_AF-A0A7U9ST21-F1
#
_entry.id   AF-A0A7U9ST21-F1
#
_cell.length_a   1.000
_cell.length_b   1.000
_cell.length_c   1.000
_cell.angle_alpha   90.00
_cell.angle_beta   90.00
_cell.angle_gamma   90.00
#
_symmetry.space_group_name_H-M   'P 1'
#
loop_
_entity.id
_entity.type
_entity.pdbx_description
1 polymer ?
#
loop_
_entity_poly.entity_id
_entity_poly.type
_entity_poly.pdbx_seq_one_letter_code
_entity_poly.pdbx_strand_id
1 'polypeptide(L)'
;MITSESTAEYEKKGYEYGIVSYIKKPFYDDVIRHLVDNVVEVFQYKTQLEITVKKQTEKLQKQNTMLKLLAEKQKNMNEVLINSLSNIVEFRNLESEQHIKRIRELSLCLGTSVMKLYPEYGLTEEKLELIGRASALHDIGKIVIPDNIILKAGKLTEDEYEVIKSHTTKGAEIIKNCSRLTARCLMSMPGILPGTIMKSMMATAIRTG
;
A
#
# COMPACT_ATOMS: atom_id res chain seq x y z
N MET A 1 53.22 7.05 -17.89
CA MET A 1 54.65 6.83 -17.57
C MET A 1 55.42 6.71 -18.88
N ILE A 2 56.47 7.50 -19.09
CA ILE A 2 57.33 7.39 -20.28
C ILE A 2 58.60 6.66 -19.87
N THR A 3 58.96 5.59 -20.56
CA THR A 3 60.15 4.79 -20.20
C THR A 3 60.80 4.15 -21.44
N SER A 4 62.09 3.86 -21.31
CA SER A 4 62.87 3.08 -22.28
C SER A 4 62.77 1.57 -22.03
N GLU A 5 62.31 1.17 -20.85
CA GLU A 5 62.07 -0.23 -20.49
C GLU A 5 60.84 -0.73 -21.24
N SER A 6 60.96 -1.85 -21.97
CA SER A 6 59.90 -2.33 -22.88
C SER A 6 59.33 -3.70 -22.53
N THR A 7 59.85 -4.30 -21.46
CA THR A 7 59.50 -5.64 -21.00
C THR A 7 58.06 -5.70 -20.46
N ALA A 8 57.28 -6.67 -20.93
CA ALA A 8 55.86 -6.82 -20.58
C ALA A 8 55.61 -6.94 -19.07
N GLU A 9 56.58 -7.45 -18.31
CA GLU A 9 56.50 -7.57 -16.85
C GLU A 9 56.45 -6.19 -16.16
N TYR A 10 57.24 -5.22 -16.63
CA TYR A 10 57.28 -3.87 -16.05
C TYR A 10 56.08 -3.03 -16.49
N GLU A 11 55.56 -3.25 -17.70
CA GLU A 11 54.33 -2.64 -18.17
C GLU A 11 53.12 -3.10 -17.34
N LYS A 12 53.02 -4.41 -17.09
CA LYS A 12 51.99 -4.99 -16.22
C LYS A 12 52.08 -4.43 -14.79
N LYS A 13 53.27 -4.45 -14.18
CA LYS A 13 53.50 -3.84 -12.85
C LYS A 13 53.09 -2.36 -12.85
N GLY A 14 53.41 -1.63 -13.92
CA GLY A 14 53.01 -0.24 -14.09
C GLY A 14 51.49 -0.03 -13.97
N TYR A 15 50.70 -0.82 -14.69
CA TYR A 15 49.24 -0.76 -14.61
C TYR A 15 48.69 -1.21 -13.24
N GLU A 16 49.31 -2.20 -12.59
CA GLU A 16 48.97 -2.60 -11.22
C GLU A 16 49.22 -1.47 -10.20
N TYR A 17 50.22 -0.61 -10.45
CA TYR A 17 50.45 0.62 -9.67
C TYR A 17 49.51 1.78 -10.05
N GLY A 18 48.55 1.56 -10.95
CA GLY A 18 47.50 2.53 -11.29
C GLY A 18 47.91 3.60 -12.31
N ILE A 19 48.96 3.37 -13.11
CA ILE A 19 49.26 4.28 -14.22
C ILE A 19 48.16 4.19 -15.28
N VAL A 20 47.76 5.34 -15.81
CA VAL A 20 46.71 5.40 -16.85
C VAL A 20 47.22 4.93 -18.20
N SER A 21 48.51 5.15 -18.49
CA SER A 21 49.12 4.74 -19.76
C SER A 21 50.63 4.55 -19.63
N TYR A 22 51.15 3.56 -20.35
CA TYR A 22 52.58 3.23 -20.49
C TYR A 22 53.05 3.62 -21.91
N ILE A 23 53.99 4.56 -21.99
CA ILE A 23 54.48 5.13 -23.26
C ILE A 23 55.92 4.69 -23.48
N LYS A 24 56.16 3.95 -24.59
CA LYS A 24 57.48 3.44 -24.98
C LYS A 24 58.18 4.40 -25.95
N LYS A 25 59.51 4.44 -25.94
CA LYS A 25 60.33 5.19 -26.91
C LYS A 25 60.68 4.34 -28.14
N PRO A 26 60.84 4.94 -29.33
CA PRO A 26 60.57 6.35 -29.66
C PRO A 26 59.06 6.65 -29.68
N PHE A 27 58.66 7.87 -29.32
CA PHE A 27 57.26 8.30 -29.28
C PHE A 27 57.01 9.43 -30.29
N TYR A 28 55.76 9.56 -30.72
CA TYR A 28 55.29 10.60 -31.64
C TYR A 28 54.39 11.58 -30.92
N ASP A 29 54.63 12.88 -31.09
CA ASP A 29 53.93 13.96 -30.35
C ASP A 29 52.40 13.88 -30.54
N ASP A 30 51.93 13.65 -31.77
CA ASP A 30 50.50 13.56 -32.11
C ASP A 30 49.80 12.44 -31.34
N VAL A 31 50.45 11.29 -31.20
CA VAL A 31 49.89 10.13 -30.48
C VAL A 31 49.79 10.41 -28.98
N ILE A 32 50.78 11.12 -28.41
CA ILE A 32 50.75 11.49 -26.99
C ILE A 32 49.68 12.54 -26.73
N ARG A 33 49.53 13.53 -27.60
CA ARG A 33 48.47 14.55 -27.49
C ARG A 33 47.08 13.90 -27.52
N HIS A 34 46.80 13.04 -28.49
CA HIS A 34 45.53 12.30 -28.54
C HIS A 34 45.29 11.44 -27.30
N LEU A 35 46.34 10.81 -26.76
CA LEU A 35 46.21 10.02 -25.53
C LEU A 35 45.85 10.89 -24.34
N VAL A 36 46.50 12.05 -24.19
CA VAL A 36 46.20 13.00 -23.12
C VAL A 36 44.78 13.53 -23.26
N ASP A 37 44.36 13.92 -24.46
CA ASP A 37 43.02 14.45 -24.73
C ASP A 37 41.94 13.42 -24.38
N ASN A 38 42.10 12.16 -24.82
CA ASN A 38 41.17 11.08 -24.51
C ASN A 38 41.08 10.81 -23.00
N VAL A 39 42.23 10.81 -22.29
CA VAL A 39 42.25 10.59 -20.83
C VAL A 39 41.55 11.74 -20.10
N VAL A 40 41.76 12.98 -20.54
CA VAL A 40 41.10 14.16 -19.97
C VAL A 40 39.59 14.08 -20.21
N GLU A 41 39.14 13.74 -21.42
CA GLU A 41 37.73 13.59 -21.75
C GLU A 41 37.05 12.51 -20.90
N VAL A 42 37.66 11.32 -20.80
CA VAL A 42 37.13 10.22 -19.98
C VAL A 42 37.03 10.63 -18.51
N PHE A 43 38.03 11.34 -17.99
CA PHE A 43 38.00 11.83 -16.61
C PHE A 43 36.88 12.84 -16.39
N GLN A 44 36.74 13.82 -17.28
CA GLN A 44 35.67 14.83 -17.22
C GLN A 44 34.27 14.19 -17.28
N TYR A 45 34.08 13.25 -18.22
CA TYR A 45 32.82 12.50 -18.34
C TYR A 45 32.50 11.73 -17.07
N LYS A 46 33.48 11.02 -16.51
CA LYS A 46 33.32 10.27 -15.25
C LYS A 46 32.91 11.20 -14.09
N THR A 47 33.58 12.35 -13.95
CA THR A 47 33.22 13.33 -12.91
C THR A 47 31.79 13.86 -13.09
N GLN A 48 31.39 14.20 -14.32
CA GLN A 48 30.02 14.67 -14.59
C GLN A 48 28.97 13.60 -14.32
N LEU A 49 29.27 12.35 -14.66
CA LEU A 49 28.40 11.21 -14.40
C LEU A 49 28.22 11.00 -12.90
N GLU A 50 29.31 11.03 -12.12
CA GLU A 50 29.26 10.92 -10.65
C GLU A 50 28.39 12.02 -10.02
N ILE A 51 28.54 13.27 -10.48
CA ILE A 51 27.71 14.40 -10.02
C ILE A 51 26.23 14.17 -10.37
N THR A 52 25.95 13.70 -11.58
CA THR A 52 24.58 13.47 -12.06
C THR A 52 23.90 12.34 -11.31
N VAL A 53 24.60 11.22 -11.12
CA VAL A 53 24.12 10.07 -10.33
C VAL A 53 23.82 10.49 -8.90
N LYS A 54 24.70 11.29 -8.29
CA LYS A 54 24.46 11.83 -6.93
C LYS A 54 23.19 12.67 -6.89
N LYS A 55 23.03 13.64 -7.80
CA LYS A 55 21.83 14.49 -7.88
C LYS A 55 20.54 13.69 -8.10
N GLN A 56 20.57 12.70 -9.01
CA GLN A 56 19.41 11.84 -9.27
C GLN A 56 19.06 10.98 -8.06
N THR A 57 20.07 10.44 -7.37
CA THR A 57 19.89 9.64 -6.15
C THR A 57 19.23 10.48 -5.05
N GLU A 58 19.69 11.71 -4.83
CA GLU A 58 19.08 12.64 -3.86
C GLU A 58 17.63 12.98 -4.24
N LYS A 59 17.35 13.23 -5.53
CA LYS A 59 15.99 13.50 -6.01
C LYS A 59 15.08 12.28 -5.80
N LEU A 60 15.57 11.08 -6.15
CA LEU A 60 14.82 9.85 -6.01
C LEU A 60 14.53 9.53 -4.54
N GLN A 61 15.50 9.76 -3.64
CA GLN A 61 15.29 9.64 -2.20
C GLN A 61 14.21 10.60 -1.69
N LYS A 62 14.24 11.87 -2.10
CA LYS A 62 13.20 12.86 -1.76
C LYS A 62 11.83 12.47 -2.31
N GLN A 63 11.76 11.96 -3.53
CA GLN A 63 10.50 11.48 -4.12
C GLN A 63 9.96 10.26 -3.36
N ASN A 64 10.83 9.30 -3.02
CA ASN A 64 10.43 8.13 -2.24
C ASN A 64 9.91 8.49 -0.85
N THR A 65 10.54 9.44 -0.16
CA THR A 65 10.04 9.89 1.16
C THR A 65 8.71 10.62 1.02
N MET A 66 8.55 11.47 0.02
CA MET A 66 7.29 12.16 -0.26
C MET A 66 6.16 11.18 -0.62
N LEU A 67 6.43 10.17 -1.43
CA LEU A 67 5.44 9.14 -1.79
C LEU A 67 4.97 8.36 -0.56
N LYS A 68 5.88 8.00 0.35
CA LYS A 68 5.52 7.34 1.63
C LYS A 68 4.59 8.23 2.47
N LEU A 69 4.92 9.51 2.60
CA LEU A 69 4.10 10.47 3.35
C LEU A 69 2.71 10.64 2.72
N LEU A 70 2.63 10.73 1.39
CA LEU A 70 1.36 10.83 0.67
C LEU A 70 0.51 9.57 0.86
N ALA A 71 1.12 8.38 0.80
CA ALA A 71 0.42 7.12 1.04
C ALA A 71 -0.14 7.03 2.47
N GLU A 72 0.63 7.46 3.46
CA GLU A 72 0.17 7.51 4.86
C GLU A 72 -0.96 8.51 5.05
N LYS A 73 -0.83 9.72 4.49
CA LYS A 73 -1.88 10.74 4.52
C LYS A 73 -3.17 10.24 3.85
N GLN A 74 -3.06 9.54 2.72
CA GLN A 74 -4.20 8.93 2.05
C GLN A 74 -4.86 7.86 2.93
N LYS A 75 -4.07 7.01 3.60
CA LYS A 75 -4.59 5.99 4.52
C LYS A 75 -5.37 6.64 5.67
N ASN A 76 -4.80 7.68 6.29
CA ASN A 76 -5.43 8.41 7.39
C ASN A 76 -6.72 9.12 6.94
N MET A 77 -6.71 9.75 5.77
CA MET A 77 -7.91 10.38 5.21
C MET A 77 -9.02 9.36 4.95
N ASN A 78 -8.66 8.19 4.41
CA ASN A 78 -9.63 7.11 4.20
C ASN A 78 -10.22 6.61 5.52
N GLU A 79 -9.44 6.50 6.60
CA GLU A 79 -9.96 6.15 7.93
C GLU A 79 -10.97 7.18 8.43
N VAL A 80 -10.65 8.47 8.33
CA VAL A 80 -11.56 9.54 8.75
C VAL A 80 -12.86 9.48 7.96
N LEU A 81 -12.80 9.29 6.64
CA LEU A 81 -14.00 9.18 5.80
C LEU A 81 -14.86 7.97 6.15
N ILE A 82 -14.25 6.80 6.38
CA ILE A 82 -14.97 5.59 6.79
C ILE A 82 -15.68 5.82 8.13
N ASN A 83 -14.99 6.39 9.10
CA ASN A 83 -15.56 6.69 10.42
C ASN A 83 -16.70 7.73 10.31
N SER A 84 -16.53 8.78 9.53
CA SER A 84 -17.58 9.79 9.32
C SER A 84 -18.83 9.19 8.66
N LEU A 85 -18.68 8.36 7.62
CA LEU A 85 -19.81 7.69 6.97
C LEU A 85 -20.52 6.75 7.93
N SER A 86 -19.76 6.00 8.72
CA SER A 86 -20.31 5.09 9.73
C SER A 86 -21.10 5.89 10.78
N ASN A 87 -20.53 6.96 11.33
CA ASN A 87 -21.20 7.82 12.31
C ASN A 87 -22.49 8.45 11.77
N ILE A 88 -22.54 8.85 10.49
CA ILE A 88 -23.75 9.41 9.87
C ILE A 88 -24.88 8.37 9.87
N VAL A 89 -24.56 7.11 9.54
CA VAL A 89 -25.54 6.02 9.55
C VAL A 89 -26.01 5.70 10.96
N GLU A 90 -25.09 5.65 11.93
CA GLU A 90 -25.42 5.39 13.33
C GLU A 90 -26.31 6.48 13.93
N PHE A 91 -26.00 7.75 13.67
CA PHE A 91 -26.79 8.89 14.16
C PHE A 91 -28.23 8.82 13.66
N ARG A 92 -28.42 8.42 12.40
CA ARG A 92 -29.75 8.19 11.84
C ARG A 92 -30.49 7.05 12.53
N ASN A 93 -29.78 6.00 12.95
CA ASN A 93 -30.36 4.82 13.59
C ASN A 93 -30.42 4.88 15.12
N LEU A 94 -30.08 6.03 15.72
CA LEU A 94 -30.00 6.23 17.18
C LEU A 94 -28.96 5.32 17.87
N GLU A 95 -27.97 4.82 17.13
CA GLU A 95 -26.88 4.03 17.68
C GLU A 95 -25.70 4.91 18.12
N SER A 96 -24.93 4.44 19.11
CA SER A 96 -23.83 5.22 19.72
C SER A 96 -22.51 5.09 18.94
N GLU A 97 -21.69 6.14 18.84
CA GLU A 97 -20.34 6.06 18.23
C GLU A 97 -19.44 4.99 18.88
N GLN A 98 -19.69 4.65 20.14
CA GLN A 98 -18.93 3.66 20.89
C GLN A 98 -19.23 2.22 20.43
N HIS A 99 -20.37 2.01 19.75
CA HIS A 99 -20.75 0.75 19.12
C HIS A 99 -19.74 0.34 18.04
N ILE A 100 -19.42 1.24 17.12
CA ILE A 100 -18.46 0.99 16.03
C ILE A 100 -17.08 0.59 16.58
N LYS A 101 -16.59 1.31 17.60
CA LYS A 101 -15.29 1.03 18.23
C LYS A 101 -15.26 -0.38 18.83
N ARG A 102 -16.31 -0.76 19.58
CA ARG A 102 -16.43 -2.10 20.16
C ARG A 102 -16.45 -3.19 19.09
N ILE A 103 -17.21 -2.99 18.01
CA ILE A 103 -17.27 -3.97 16.91
C ILE A 103 -15.90 -4.16 16.26
N ARG A 104 -15.15 -3.08 16.03
CA ARG A 104 -13.78 -3.16 15.51
C ARG A 104 -12.87 -3.95 16.44
N GLU A 105 -12.86 -3.63 17.72
CA GLU A 105 -12.02 -4.31 18.72
C GLU A 105 -12.36 -5.81 18.83
N LEU A 106 -13.65 -6.15 18.88
CA LEU A 106 -14.11 -7.53 18.91
C LEU A 106 -13.71 -8.29 17.63
N SER A 107 -13.88 -7.67 16.46
CA SER A 107 -13.50 -8.25 15.17
C SER A 107 -11.99 -8.52 15.10
N LEU A 108 -11.16 -7.60 15.60
CA LEU A 108 -9.71 -7.77 15.66
C LEU A 108 -9.30 -8.86 16.65
N CYS A 109 -9.93 -8.92 17.83
CA CYS A 109 -9.65 -9.93 18.85
C CYS A 109 -9.99 -11.35 18.33
N LEU A 110 -11.18 -11.49 17.75
CA LEU A 110 -11.62 -12.75 17.14
C LEU A 110 -10.72 -13.13 15.96
N GLY A 111 -10.46 -12.18 15.06
CA GLY A 111 -9.61 -12.40 13.89
C GLY A 111 -8.18 -12.79 14.27
N THR A 112 -7.62 -12.20 15.32
CA THR A 112 -6.30 -12.58 15.86
C THR A 112 -6.30 -14.02 16.38
N SER A 113 -7.38 -14.43 17.04
CA SER A 113 -7.54 -15.80 17.52
C SER A 113 -7.66 -16.78 16.35
N VAL A 114 -8.46 -16.44 15.33
CA VAL A 114 -8.60 -17.26 14.11
C VAL A 114 -7.27 -17.36 13.36
N MET A 115 -6.53 -16.26 13.23
CA MET A 115 -5.21 -16.25 12.58
C MET A 115 -4.21 -17.20 13.25
N LYS A 116 -4.26 -17.32 14.59
CA LYS A 116 -3.39 -18.22 15.35
C LYS A 116 -3.84 -19.68 15.33
N LEU A 117 -5.15 -19.91 15.44
CA LEU A 117 -5.73 -21.25 15.55
C LEU A 117 -5.88 -21.95 14.20
N TYR A 118 -6.06 -21.19 13.12
CA TYR A 118 -6.40 -21.69 11.79
C TYR A 118 -5.55 -21.00 10.70
N PRO A 119 -4.24 -21.29 10.63
CA PRO A 119 -3.33 -20.69 9.66
C PRO A 119 -3.72 -20.96 8.19
N GLU A 120 -4.48 -22.03 7.92
CA GLU A 120 -4.99 -22.39 6.60
C GLU A 120 -5.89 -21.31 5.97
N TYR A 121 -6.50 -20.43 6.78
CA TYR A 121 -7.28 -19.30 6.27
C TYR A 121 -6.40 -18.15 5.73
N GLY A 122 -5.08 -18.21 5.92
CA GLY A 122 -4.14 -17.25 5.37
C GLY A 122 -4.40 -15.81 5.81
N LEU A 123 -4.89 -15.63 7.05
CA LEU A 123 -5.03 -14.32 7.67
C LEU A 123 -3.65 -13.75 7.97
N THR A 124 -3.45 -12.48 7.63
CA THR A 124 -2.25 -11.69 7.94
C THR A 124 -2.68 -10.49 8.78
N GLU A 125 -1.74 -9.87 9.49
CA GLU A 125 -2.01 -8.64 10.25
C GLU A 125 -2.62 -7.55 9.35
N GLU A 126 -2.16 -7.43 8.12
CA GLU A 126 -2.72 -6.49 7.13
C GLU A 126 -4.18 -6.80 6.80
N LYS A 127 -4.53 -8.08 6.63
CA LYS A 127 -5.92 -8.51 6.40
C LYS A 127 -6.79 -8.27 7.63
N LEU A 128 -6.27 -8.51 8.83
CA LEU A 128 -6.98 -8.26 10.09
C LEU A 128 -7.29 -6.77 10.27
N GLU A 129 -6.31 -5.91 10.02
CA GLU A 129 -6.51 -4.46 10.06
C GLU A 129 -7.55 -4.02 9.00
N LEU A 130 -7.52 -4.61 7.80
CA LEU A 130 -8.56 -4.36 6.79
C LEU A 130 -9.96 -4.78 7.28
N ILE A 131 -10.08 -5.94 7.93
CA ILE A 131 -11.35 -6.42 8.51
C ILE A 131 -11.85 -5.46 9.59
N GLY A 132 -10.98 -5.04 10.51
CA GLY A 132 -11.33 -4.09 11.57
C GLY A 132 -11.76 -2.72 11.04
N ARG A 133 -11.19 -2.26 9.93
CA ARG A 133 -11.64 -1.04 9.24
C ARG A 133 -12.99 -1.25 8.55
N ALA A 134 -13.17 -2.38 7.87
CA ALA A 134 -14.39 -2.71 7.14
C ALA A 134 -15.59 -2.94 8.06
N SER A 135 -15.37 -3.43 9.29
CA SER A 135 -16.45 -3.68 10.25
C SER A 135 -17.21 -2.42 10.66
N ALA A 136 -16.59 -1.23 10.56
CA ALA A 136 -17.27 0.03 10.81
C ALA A 136 -18.42 0.28 9.82
N LEU A 137 -18.30 -0.22 8.58
CA LEU A 137 -19.31 -0.06 7.54
C LEU A 137 -20.37 -1.17 7.54
N HIS A 138 -20.41 -2.03 8.57
CA HIS A 138 -21.30 -3.20 8.54
C HIS A 138 -22.77 -2.81 8.36
N ASP A 139 -23.17 -1.67 8.92
CA ASP A 139 -24.55 -1.18 8.84
C ASP A 139 -24.78 -0.10 7.80
N ILE A 140 -23.82 0.16 6.89
CA ILE A 140 -23.94 1.19 5.85
C ILE A 140 -25.22 1.05 5.02
N GLY A 141 -25.69 -0.17 4.81
CA GLY A 141 -26.91 -0.44 4.05
C GLY A 141 -28.21 -0.01 4.74
N LYS A 142 -28.18 0.28 6.06
CA LYS A 142 -29.31 0.89 6.77
C LYS A 142 -29.69 2.25 6.15
N ILE A 143 -28.77 2.89 5.43
CA ILE A 143 -29.04 4.15 4.71
C ILE A 143 -30.18 4.04 3.67
N VAL A 144 -30.46 2.84 3.16
CA VAL A 144 -31.50 2.61 2.13
C VAL A 144 -32.81 2.10 2.74
N ILE A 145 -32.88 1.94 4.06
CA ILE A 145 -34.09 1.52 4.76
C ILE A 145 -34.99 2.73 5.00
N PRO A 146 -36.30 2.67 4.73
CA PRO A 146 -37.22 3.79 4.99
C PRO A 146 -37.30 4.21 6.47
N ASP A 147 -37.41 5.52 6.72
CA ASP A 147 -37.46 6.08 8.08
C ASP A 147 -38.66 5.57 8.90
N ASN A 148 -39.82 5.40 8.27
CA ASN A 148 -41.03 4.88 8.91
C ASN A 148 -40.88 3.43 9.39
N ILE A 149 -39.88 2.70 8.90
CA ILE A 149 -39.57 1.33 9.32
C ILE A 149 -38.46 1.33 10.37
N ILE A 150 -37.35 2.02 10.10
CA ILE A 150 -36.16 1.97 10.97
C ILE A 150 -36.32 2.76 12.28
N LEU A 151 -37.16 3.80 12.29
CA LEU A 151 -37.44 4.62 13.48
C LEU A 151 -38.75 4.23 14.18
N LYS A 152 -39.35 3.09 13.81
CA LYS A 152 -40.63 2.66 14.36
C LYS A 152 -40.51 2.33 15.86
N ALA A 153 -41.25 3.05 16.70
CA ALA A 153 -41.23 2.87 18.16
C ALA A 153 -41.98 1.62 18.69
N GLY A 154 -42.33 0.67 17.81
CA GLY A 154 -43.15 -0.51 18.13
C GLY A 154 -42.68 -1.74 17.37
N LYS A 155 -43.32 -2.89 17.62
CA LYS A 155 -42.94 -4.14 16.95
C LYS A 155 -43.07 -4.01 15.43
N LEU A 156 -42.06 -4.53 14.75
CA LEU A 156 -42.07 -4.68 13.30
C LEU A 156 -43.02 -5.81 12.91
N THR A 157 -43.70 -5.63 11.80
CA THR A 157 -44.39 -6.71 11.07
C THR A 157 -43.36 -7.58 10.36
N GLU A 158 -43.76 -8.77 9.93
CA GLU A 158 -42.86 -9.68 9.21
C GLU A 158 -42.30 -9.03 7.93
N ASP A 159 -43.15 -8.31 7.18
CA ASP A 159 -42.74 -7.61 5.97
C ASP A 159 -41.73 -6.49 6.26
N GLU A 160 -41.96 -5.69 7.31
CA GLU A 160 -41.03 -4.65 7.75
C GLU A 160 -39.69 -5.25 8.21
N TYR A 161 -39.73 -6.41 8.87
CA TYR A 161 -38.53 -7.11 9.30
C TYR A 161 -37.70 -7.63 8.11
N GLU A 162 -38.34 -8.17 7.08
CA GLU A 162 -37.68 -8.53 5.82
C GLU A 162 -37.04 -7.32 5.12
N VAL A 163 -37.70 -6.16 5.17
CA VAL A 163 -37.11 -4.92 4.66
C VAL A 163 -35.85 -4.54 5.46
N ILE A 164 -35.87 -4.64 6.79
CA ILE A 164 -34.66 -4.37 7.60
C ILE A 164 -33.54 -5.35 7.25
N LYS A 165 -33.80 -6.66 7.13
CA LYS A 165 -32.76 -7.65 6.76
C LYS A 165 -32.05 -7.31 5.44
N SER A 166 -32.75 -6.64 4.52
CA SER A 166 -32.18 -6.19 3.24
C SER A 166 -31.01 -5.20 3.39
N HIS A 167 -30.80 -4.58 4.55
CA HIS A 167 -29.65 -3.68 4.76
C HIS A 167 -28.31 -4.38 4.48
N THR A 168 -28.19 -5.68 4.77
CA THR A 168 -26.96 -6.44 4.54
C THR A 168 -26.63 -6.57 3.05
N THR A 169 -27.63 -6.92 2.23
CA THR A 169 -27.47 -7.09 0.78
C THR A 169 -27.32 -5.75 0.07
N LYS A 170 -28.10 -4.75 0.47
CA LYS A 170 -27.98 -3.38 -0.04
C LYS A 170 -26.64 -2.74 0.34
N GLY A 171 -26.15 -2.96 1.56
CA GLY A 171 -24.84 -2.51 2.01
C GLY A 171 -23.71 -3.13 1.17
N ALA A 172 -23.79 -4.44 0.91
CA ALA A 172 -22.86 -5.11 0.01
C ALA A 172 -22.90 -4.55 -1.42
N GLU A 173 -24.08 -4.19 -1.94
CA GLU A 173 -24.23 -3.55 -3.25
C GLU A 173 -23.59 -2.15 -3.29
N ILE A 174 -23.81 -1.33 -2.26
CA ILE A 174 -23.19 0.00 -2.11
C ILE A 174 -21.67 -0.14 -2.14
N ILE A 175 -21.12 -1.05 -1.33
CA ILE A 175 -19.67 -1.29 -1.26
C ILE A 175 -19.14 -1.82 -2.60
N LYS A 176 -19.87 -2.71 -3.27
CA LYS A 176 -19.50 -3.23 -4.60
C LYS A 176 -19.45 -2.12 -5.66
N ASN A 177 -20.39 -1.17 -5.62
CA ASN A 177 -20.43 -0.06 -6.55
C ASN A 177 -19.34 0.98 -6.26
N CYS A 178 -19.05 1.26 -4.99
CA CYS A 178 -17.91 2.10 -4.60
C CYS A 178 -16.56 1.44 -4.93
N SER A 179 -16.46 0.12 -4.76
CA SER A 179 -15.24 -0.63 -5.03
C SER A 179 -14.96 -0.83 -6.52
N ARG A 180 -15.91 -0.62 -7.44
CA ARG A 180 -15.59 -0.53 -8.89
C ARG A 180 -14.58 0.57 -9.22
N LEU A 181 -14.37 1.54 -8.32
CA LEU A 181 -13.30 2.55 -8.39
C LEU A 181 -11.97 2.10 -7.76
N THR A 182 -11.93 0.96 -7.05
CA THR A 182 -10.77 0.46 -6.25
C THR A 182 -10.60 -1.09 -6.28
N ALA A 183 -11.20 -1.79 -7.25
CA ALA A 183 -11.40 -3.24 -7.27
C ALA A 183 -10.13 -4.07 -7.55
N ARG A 184 -9.13 -4.03 -6.67
CA ARG A 184 -8.03 -5.00 -6.69
C ARG A 184 -7.75 -5.73 -5.37
N CYS A 185 -8.29 -5.27 -4.23
CA CYS A 185 -7.95 -5.89 -2.92
C CYS A 185 -8.98 -6.87 -2.33
N LEU A 186 -10.25 -6.86 -2.74
CA LEU A 186 -11.28 -7.76 -2.16
C LEU A 186 -11.61 -8.99 -3.02
N MET A 187 -11.12 -9.04 -4.27
CA MET A 187 -11.46 -10.07 -5.26
C MET A 187 -10.44 -11.23 -5.35
N SER A 188 -9.37 -11.21 -4.54
CA SER A 188 -8.25 -12.16 -4.67
C SER A 188 -8.20 -13.25 -3.60
N MET A 189 -9.30 -13.49 -2.85
CA MET A 189 -9.39 -14.67 -1.98
C MET A 189 -9.94 -15.87 -2.77
N PRO A 190 -9.15 -16.91 -3.07
CA PRO A 190 -9.68 -18.15 -3.58
C PRO A 190 -10.35 -18.91 -2.43
N GLY A 191 -11.63 -19.24 -2.57
CA GLY A 191 -12.33 -20.17 -1.68
C GLY A 191 -13.29 -19.56 -0.66
N ILE A 192 -13.42 -18.23 -0.56
CA ILE A 192 -14.41 -17.60 0.32
C ILE A 192 -15.29 -16.69 -0.53
N LEU A 193 -16.53 -17.13 -0.79
CA LEU A 193 -17.53 -16.31 -1.46
C LEU A 193 -17.63 -14.95 -0.73
N PRO A 194 -17.47 -13.81 -1.42
CA PRO A 194 -17.49 -12.47 -0.81
C PRO A 194 -18.73 -12.18 0.03
N GLY A 195 -19.83 -12.91 -0.22
CA GLY A 195 -21.06 -12.81 0.54
C GLY A 195 -21.04 -13.48 1.91
N THR A 196 -20.16 -14.46 2.18
CA THR A 196 -20.28 -15.32 3.37
C THR A 196 -19.65 -14.69 4.61
N ILE A 197 -18.48 -14.03 4.51
CA ILE A 197 -17.87 -13.31 5.65
C ILE A 197 -18.71 -12.07 5.99
N MET A 198 -19.17 -11.34 4.97
CA MET A 198 -20.03 -10.18 5.21
C MET A 198 -21.37 -10.61 5.83
N LYS A 199 -22.00 -11.69 5.33
CA LYS A 199 -23.20 -12.26 5.95
C LYS A 199 -22.95 -12.79 7.36
N SER A 200 -21.79 -13.41 7.66
CA SER A 200 -21.54 -13.96 9.01
C SER A 200 -21.18 -12.88 10.03
N MET A 201 -20.42 -11.84 9.63
CA MET A 201 -20.16 -10.68 10.49
C MET A 201 -21.44 -9.87 10.73
N MET A 202 -22.29 -9.68 9.71
CA MET A 202 -23.56 -8.95 9.83
C MET A 202 -24.66 -9.75 10.55
N ALA A 203 -24.71 -11.08 10.43
CA ALA A 203 -25.71 -11.91 11.11
C ALA A 203 -25.55 -11.93 12.64
N THR A 204 -24.37 -11.61 13.16
CA THR A 204 -24.11 -11.57 14.60
C THR A 204 -24.68 -10.31 15.26
N ALA A 205 -24.79 -9.20 14.53
CA ALA A 205 -25.36 -7.94 15.02
C ALA A 205 -26.89 -7.99 15.24
N ILE A 206 -27.59 -8.86 14.49
CA ILE A 206 -29.06 -9.03 14.57
C ILE A 206 -29.50 -9.71 15.89
N ARG A 207 -28.57 -10.31 16.65
CA ARG A 207 -28.89 -11.03 17.91
C ARG A 207 -28.67 -10.24 19.19
N THR A 208 -28.14 -9.02 19.12
CA THR A 208 -27.85 -8.20 20.31
C THR A 208 -28.54 -6.84 20.34
N GLY A 209 -29.49 -6.60 19.42
CA GLY A 209 -30.43 -5.48 19.47
C GLY A 209 -31.71 -5.84 20.21
#